data_AF-A0A6L7QEP9-F1
#
_entry.id   AF-A0A6L7QEP9-F1
#
_cell.length_a   1.000
_cell.length_b   1.000
_cell.length_c   1.000
_cell.angle_alpha   90.00
_cell.angle_beta   90.00
_cell.angle_gamma   90.00
#
_symmetry.space_group_name_H-M   'P 1'
#
loop_
_entity.id
_entity.type
_entity.pdbx_description
1 polymer ?
#
loop_
_entity_poly.entity_id
_entity_poly.type
_entity_poly.pdbx_seq_one_letter_code
_entity_poly.pdbx_strand_id
1 'polypeptide(L)'
;MFTNNRYIVALFLLALILRLAYLVEIRDTLYFHTLILDAEEYYYLAQALLKGDWWLTTHRTYVHGPLYPALLALLELGGAGLVATRLFQAVLGALSCVLLYVIARRFFPAPTPLLTGLIAVGYWPFILYNGELLATTLTIFIELLLVIQLVRCTDRPSYWSAAGAGVLLGLLIETRSNTLLLVPVALWWLYHRTRSRLLVPFCVGLCAVLAPFLIHNSLVQGTPLPFQGAWSFYM
;
A
#
# COMPACT_ATOMS: atom_id res chain seq x y z
N MET A 1 30.60 -6.59 -8.50
CA MET A 1 29.49 -5.62 -8.29
C MET A 1 28.35 -5.74 -9.33
N PHE A 2 28.53 -6.45 -10.45
CA PHE A 2 27.52 -6.65 -11.52
C PHE A 2 26.45 -7.74 -11.29
N THR A 3 26.49 -8.46 -10.18
CA THR A 3 25.60 -9.61 -9.90
C THR A 3 24.21 -9.24 -9.38
N ASN A 4 23.97 -7.98 -9.00
CA ASN A 4 22.74 -7.58 -8.31
C ASN A 4 21.52 -7.42 -9.23
N ASN A 5 21.72 -6.93 -10.46
CA ASN A 5 20.58 -6.70 -11.36
C ASN A 5 19.94 -8.01 -11.83
N ARG A 6 20.74 -9.08 -11.97
CA ARG A 6 20.23 -10.40 -12.36
C ARG A 6 19.28 -10.98 -11.32
N TYR A 7 19.60 -10.86 -10.03
CA TYR A 7 18.71 -11.33 -8.96
C TYR A 7 17.42 -10.51 -8.88
N ILE A 8 17.50 -9.18 -9.05
CA ILE A 8 16.32 -8.31 -9.06
C ILE A 8 15.37 -8.71 -10.19
N VAL A 9 15.89 -8.85 -11.41
CA VAL A 9 15.09 -9.24 -12.58
C VAL A 9 14.55 -10.65 -12.41
N ALA A 10 15.35 -11.60 -11.95
CA ALA A 10 14.92 -12.98 -11.74
C ALA A 10 13.81 -13.08 -10.68
N LEU A 11 13.96 -12.40 -9.53
CA LEU A 11 12.93 -12.36 -8.48
C LEU A 11 11.64 -11.72 -8.99
N PHE A 12 11.75 -10.59 -9.69
CA PHE A 12 10.59 -9.92 -10.27
C PHE A 12 9.84 -10.82 -11.25
N LEU A 13 10.55 -11.39 -12.23
CA LEU A 13 9.95 -12.25 -13.24
C LEU A 13 9.34 -13.51 -12.63
N LEU A 14 10.04 -14.17 -11.70
CA LEU A 14 9.51 -15.35 -11.02
C LEU A 14 8.25 -15.01 -10.20
N ALA A 15 8.28 -13.91 -9.45
CA ALA A 15 7.14 -13.44 -8.66
C ALA A 15 5.94 -13.07 -9.54
N LEU A 16 6.19 -12.43 -10.68
CA LEU A 16 5.16 -12.05 -11.64
C LEU A 16 4.56 -13.29 -12.31
N ILE A 17 5.39 -14.22 -12.77
CA ILE A 17 4.94 -15.47 -13.41
C ILE A 17 4.02 -16.25 -12.47
N LEU A 18 4.40 -16.43 -11.19
CA LEU A 18 3.54 -17.16 -10.24
C LEU A 18 2.20 -16.47 -10.00
N ARG A 19 2.18 -15.13 -9.91
CA ARG A 19 0.94 -14.37 -9.74
C ARG A 19 0.06 -14.43 -10.98
N LEU A 20 0.64 -14.30 -12.16
CA LEU A 20 -0.11 -14.43 -13.42
C LEU A 20 -0.63 -15.87 -13.61
N ALA A 21 0.15 -16.89 -13.25
CA ALA A 21 -0.29 -18.28 -13.29
C ALA A 21 -1.49 -18.49 -12.35
N TYR A 22 -1.43 -17.96 -11.13
CA TYR A 22 -2.55 -17.99 -10.20
C TYR A 22 -3.78 -17.27 -10.75
N LEU A 23 -3.63 -16.08 -11.34
CA LEU A 23 -4.75 -15.37 -11.98
C LEU A 23 -5.40 -16.17 -13.11
N VAL A 24 -4.59 -16.89 -13.91
CA VAL A 24 -5.10 -17.79 -14.95
C VAL A 24 -5.84 -18.98 -14.35
N GLU A 25 -5.33 -19.54 -13.24
CA GLU A 25 -5.97 -20.66 -12.53
C GLU A 25 -7.34 -20.29 -11.97
N ILE A 26 -7.46 -19.11 -11.34
CA ILE A 26 -8.72 -18.69 -10.72
C ILE A 26 -9.71 -18.06 -11.71
N ARG A 27 -9.32 -17.79 -12.95
CA ARG A 27 -10.12 -16.97 -13.89
C ARG A 27 -11.52 -17.50 -14.16
N ASP A 28 -11.69 -18.83 -14.10
CA ASP A 28 -12.95 -19.53 -14.41
C ASP A 28 -13.76 -19.83 -13.12
N THR A 29 -13.29 -19.36 -11.97
CA THR A 29 -13.95 -19.55 -10.68
C THR A 29 -14.93 -18.42 -10.37
N LEU A 30 -15.94 -18.71 -9.54
CA LEU A 30 -16.92 -17.72 -9.12
C LEU A 30 -16.27 -16.52 -8.39
N TYR A 31 -15.22 -16.78 -7.61
CA TYR A 31 -14.46 -15.75 -6.88
C TYR A 31 -13.81 -14.70 -7.79
N PHE A 32 -13.48 -15.07 -9.03
CA PHE A 32 -12.88 -14.13 -9.97
C PHE A 32 -13.89 -13.13 -10.54
N HIS A 33 -15.14 -13.56 -10.68
CA HIS A 33 -16.21 -12.79 -11.33
C HIS A 33 -17.14 -12.07 -10.37
N THR A 34 -17.30 -12.58 -9.14
CA THR A 34 -18.24 -12.03 -8.17
C THR A 34 -17.49 -11.29 -7.07
N LEU A 35 -17.82 -10.01 -6.88
CA LEU A 35 -17.34 -9.22 -5.76
C LEU A 35 -18.20 -9.53 -4.53
N ILE A 36 -17.56 -9.74 -3.39
CA ILE A 36 -18.23 -10.06 -2.13
C ILE A 36 -17.53 -9.28 -1.01
N LEU A 37 -18.29 -8.85 0.01
CA LEU A 37 -17.78 -8.15 1.20
C LEU A 37 -16.96 -6.90 0.79
N ASP A 38 -15.77 -6.74 1.35
CA ASP A 38 -14.88 -5.60 1.13
C ASP A 38 -14.64 -5.29 -0.36
N ALA A 39 -14.51 -6.31 -1.21
CA ALA A 39 -14.26 -6.10 -2.63
C ALA A 39 -15.46 -5.42 -3.33
N GLU A 40 -16.69 -5.76 -2.92
CA GLU A 40 -17.91 -5.12 -3.42
C GLU A 40 -18.01 -3.67 -2.93
N GLU A 41 -17.72 -3.44 -1.64
CA GLU A 41 -17.72 -2.10 -1.06
C GLU A 41 -16.67 -1.19 -1.71
N TYR A 42 -15.44 -1.68 -1.90
CA TYR A 42 -14.37 -0.96 -2.58
C TYR A 42 -14.78 -0.55 -4.01
N TYR A 43 -15.39 -1.47 -4.75
CA TYR A 43 -15.84 -1.20 -6.11
C TYR A 43 -17.01 -0.22 -6.15
N TYR A 44 -17.99 -0.36 -5.24
CA TYR A 44 -19.11 0.57 -5.10
C TYR A 44 -18.62 1.99 -4.81
N LEU A 45 -17.68 2.13 -3.87
CA LEU A 45 -17.03 3.38 -3.53
C LEU A 45 -16.27 3.98 -4.72
N ALA A 46 -15.55 3.16 -5.48
CA ALA A 46 -14.89 3.59 -6.71
C ALA A 46 -15.89 4.15 -7.73
N GLN A 47 -17.01 3.46 -7.96
CA GLN A 47 -18.05 3.91 -8.89
C GLN A 47 -18.75 5.20 -8.42
N ALA A 48 -18.96 5.36 -7.11
CA ALA A 48 -19.48 6.60 -6.55
C ALA A 48 -18.51 7.78 -6.76
N LEU A 49 -17.19 7.52 -6.65
CA LEU A 49 -16.16 8.52 -6.94
C LEU A 49 -16.21 8.97 -8.41
N LEU A 50 -16.39 8.04 -9.34
CA LEU A 50 -16.50 8.35 -10.78
C LEU A 50 -17.76 9.14 -11.13
N LYS A 51 -18.86 8.93 -10.40
CA LYS A 51 -20.13 9.64 -10.61
C LYS A 51 -20.15 11.03 -9.97
N GLY A 52 -19.17 11.36 -9.13
CA GLY A 52 -19.16 12.59 -8.34
C GLY A 52 -20.02 12.53 -7.07
N ASP A 53 -20.62 11.38 -6.78
CA ASP A 53 -21.52 11.15 -5.64
C ASP A 53 -20.79 10.68 -4.38
N TRP A 54 -19.44 10.66 -4.41
CA TRP A 54 -18.61 10.20 -3.30
C TRP A 54 -19.05 10.77 -1.95
N TRP A 55 -19.27 12.10 -1.93
CA TRP A 55 -19.62 12.87 -0.73
C TRP A 55 -20.90 12.39 -0.04
N LEU A 56 -21.90 11.96 -0.82
CA LEU A 56 -23.21 11.51 -0.33
C LEU A 56 -23.21 10.02 0.03
N THR A 57 -22.28 9.26 -0.52
CA THR A 57 -22.27 7.79 -0.46
C THR A 57 -21.47 7.28 0.75
N THR A 58 -20.53 8.08 1.23
CA THR A 58 -19.64 7.79 2.37
C THR A 58 -20.32 7.63 3.73
N HIS A 59 -21.58 8.06 3.90
CA HIS A 59 -22.26 8.07 5.21
C HIS A 59 -22.66 6.68 5.74
N ARG A 60 -22.64 5.63 4.91
CA ARG A 60 -23.21 4.31 5.26
C ARG A 60 -22.23 3.14 5.31
N THR A 61 -20.98 3.29 4.86
CA THR A 61 -20.12 2.13 4.55
C THR A 61 -18.63 2.31 4.89
N TYR A 62 -18.28 3.34 5.66
CA TYR A 62 -16.86 3.70 5.80
C TYR A 62 -16.15 2.94 6.92
N VAL A 63 -15.81 1.68 6.63
CA VAL A 63 -14.83 0.91 7.41
C VAL A 63 -13.44 0.97 6.77
N HIS A 64 -13.36 1.30 5.48
CA HIS A 64 -12.12 1.23 4.71
C HIS A 64 -11.55 2.60 4.33
N GLY A 65 -10.24 2.70 4.15
CA GLY A 65 -9.60 3.95 3.71
C GLY A 65 -9.81 4.26 2.21
N PRO A 66 -9.76 5.54 1.80
CA PRO A 66 -10.13 6.00 0.45
C PRO A 66 -9.13 5.60 -0.64
N LEU A 67 -7.89 5.28 -0.30
CA LEU A 67 -6.83 5.17 -1.30
C LEU A 67 -7.08 4.03 -2.29
N TYR A 68 -7.56 2.89 -1.80
CA TYR A 68 -7.82 1.74 -2.65
C TYR A 68 -9.04 1.96 -3.57
N PRO A 69 -10.21 2.44 -3.09
CA PRO A 69 -11.30 2.92 -3.97
C PRO A 69 -10.84 3.94 -5.02
N ALA A 70 -10.01 4.91 -4.65
CA ALA A 70 -9.51 5.91 -5.58
C ALA A 70 -8.62 5.30 -6.67
N LEU A 71 -7.78 4.33 -6.31
CA LEU A 71 -6.98 3.56 -7.27
C LEU A 71 -7.87 2.77 -8.23
N LEU A 72 -8.90 2.09 -7.71
CA LEU A 72 -9.86 1.36 -8.54
C LEU A 72 -10.56 2.29 -9.53
N ALA A 73 -11.05 3.43 -9.07
CA ALA A 73 -11.69 4.44 -9.91
C ALA A 73 -10.76 4.90 -11.04
N LEU A 74 -9.49 5.16 -10.73
CA LEU A 74 -8.49 5.56 -11.72
C LEU A 74 -8.25 4.48 -12.78
N LEU A 75 -8.19 3.20 -12.38
CA LEU A 75 -8.00 2.08 -13.31
C LEU A 75 -9.24 1.85 -14.17
N GLU A 76 -10.43 2.03 -13.62
CA GLU A 76 -11.71 1.97 -14.34
C GLU A 76 -11.86 3.11 -15.37
N LEU A 77 -11.37 4.33 -15.07
CA LEU A 77 -11.32 5.43 -16.06
C LEU A 77 -10.47 5.08 -17.28
N GLY A 78 -9.45 4.23 -17.10
CA GLY A 78 -8.64 3.69 -18.20
C GLY A 78 -9.36 2.61 -19.03
N GLY A 79 -10.62 2.28 -18.72
CA GLY A 79 -11.41 1.24 -19.38
C GLY A 79 -10.93 -0.18 -19.08
N ALA A 80 -10.14 -0.35 -18.02
CA ALA A 80 -9.31 -1.53 -17.83
C ALA A 80 -10.01 -2.64 -17.01
N GLY A 81 -11.11 -2.31 -16.31
CA GLY A 81 -11.94 -3.25 -15.57
C GLY A 81 -11.20 -4.01 -14.46
N LEU A 82 -11.90 -4.96 -13.85
CA LEU A 82 -11.39 -5.76 -12.72
C LEU A 82 -10.14 -6.60 -13.06
N VAL A 83 -9.99 -7.02 -14.32
CA VAL A 83 -8.83 -7.81 -14.76
C VAL A 83 -7.56 -6.97 -14.73
N ALA A 84 -7.60 -5.73 -15.23
CA ALA A 84 -6.45 -4.85 -15.20
C ALA A 84 -6.04 -4.47 -13.77
N THR A 85 -7.00 -4.31 -12.87
CA THR A 85 -6.72 -4.13 -11.44
C THR A 85 -5.91 -5.29 -10.89
N ARG A 86 -6.33 -6.53 -11.15
CA ARG A 86 -5.57 -7.72 -10.73
C ARG A 86 -4.18 -7.79 -11.34
N LEU A 87 -4.04 -7.44 -12.62
CA LEU A 87 -2.72 -7.36 -13.28
C LEU A 87 -1.83 -6.29 -12.65
N PHE A 88 -2.38 -5.12 -12.32
CA PHE A 88 -1.68 -4.06 -11.62
C PHE A 88 -1.23 -4.53 -10.23
N GLN A 89 -2.11 -5.19 -9.48
CA GLN A 89 -1.75 -5.81 -8.21
C GLN A 89 -0.66 -6.87 -8.38
N ALA A 90 -0.69 -7.69 -9.45
CA ALA A 90 0.35 -8.68 -9.74
C ALA A 90 1.73 -8.03 -9.89
N VAL A 91 1.79 -6.90 -10.60
CA VAL A 91 3.03 -6.11 -10.72
C VAL A 91 3.46 -5.55 -9.37
N LEU A 92 2.56 -4.94 -8.59
CA LEU A 92 2.88 -4.43 -7.26
C LEU A 92 3.38 -5.54 -6.32
N GLY A 93 2.71 -6.69 -6.31
CA GLY A 93 3.11 -7.85 -5.52
C GLY A 93 4.48 -8.39 -5.91
N ALA A 94 4.78 -8.45 -7.21
CA ALA A 94 6.10 -8.83 -7.69
C ALA A 94 7.19 -7.81 -7.30
N LEU A 95 6.89 -6.51 -7.38
CA LEU A 95 7.78 -5.46 -6.90
C LEU A 95 8.00 -5.56 -5.38
N SER A 96 6.98 -5.87 -4.58
CA SER A 96 7.11 -6.07 -3.14
C SER A 96 8.13 -7.17 -2.79
N CYS A 97 8.16 -8.27 -3.53
CA CYS A 97 9.20 -9.31 -3.37
C CYS A 97 10.62 -8.76 -3.63
N VAL A 98 10.78 -7.90 -4.65
CA VAL A 98 12.04 -7.22 -4.94
C VAL A 98 12.43 -6.23 -3.85
N LEU A 99 11.46 -5.44 -3.35
CA LEU A 99 11.71 -4.47 -2.28
C LEU A 99 12.17 -5.19 -1.00
N LEU A 100 11.59 -6.34 -0.66
CA LEU A 100 12.05 -7.17 0.45
C LEU A 100 13.50 -7.62 0.29
N TYR A 101 13.89 -8.08 -0.90
CA TYR A 101 15.29 -8.38 -1.21
C TYR A 101 16.19 -7.15 -1.03
N VAL A 102 15.78 -5.99 -1.53
CA VAL A 102 16.54 -4.73 -1.42
C VAL A 102 16.71 -4.30 0.05
N ILE A 103 15.66 -4.39 0.85
CA ILE A 103 15.68 -4.09 2.28
C ILE A 103 16.61 -5.07 2.99
N ALA A 104 16.45 -6.38 2.79
CA ALA A 104 17.28 -7.39 3.46
C ALA A 104 18.77 -7.22 3.12
N ARG A 105 19.10 -6.83 1.88
CA ARG A 105 20.48 -6.55 1.46
C ARG A 105 21.15 -5.42 2.21
N ARG A 106 20.38 -4.48 2.76
CA ARG A 106 20.92 -3.36 3.53
C ARG A 106 21.40 -3.80 4.92
N PHE A 107 20.75 -4.83 5.48
CA PHE A 107 20.91 -5.21 6.89
C PHE A 107 21.62 -6.55 7.09
N PHE A 108 21.62 -7.44 6.08
CA PHE A 108 22.14 -8.80 6.21
C PHE A 108 23.13 -9.15 5.11
N PRO A 109 24.20 -9.92 5.43
CA PRO A 109 25.11 -10.47 4.43
C PRO A 109 24.42 -11.58 3.61
N ALA A 110 25.04 -11.96 2.49
CA ALA A 110 24.60 -13.12 1.74
C ALA A 110 24.69 -14.40 2.61
N PRO A 111 23.78 -15.39 2.43
CA PRO A 111 22.74 -15.48 1.40
C PRO A 111 21.37 -14.90 1.79
N THR A 112 21.23 -14.35 3.00
CA THR A 112 19.94 -13.96 3.61
C THR A 112 19.02 -13.15 2.69
N PRO A 113 19.49 -12.12 1.96
CA PRO A 113 18.57 -11.30 1.16
C PRO A 113 17.93 -12.06 0.00
N LEU A 114 18.68 -12.96 -0.64
CA LEU A 114 18.15 -13.79 -1.72
C LEU A 114 17.09 -14.75 -1.17
N LEU A 115 17.35 -15.36 -0.01
CA LEU A 115 16.38 -16.23 0.66
C LEU A 115 15.11 -15.46 1.04
N THR A 116 15.22 -14.23 1.58
CA THR A 116 14.06 -13.38 1.87
C THR A 116 13.21 -13.13 0.62
N GLY A 117 13.84 -12.78 -0.50
CA GLY A 117 13.15 -12.59 -1.78
C GLY A 117 12.44 -13.87 -2.24
N LEU A 118 13.13 -15.01 -2.24
CA LEU A 118 12.58 -16.30 -2.70
C LEU A 118 11.42 -16.78 -1.82
N ILE A 119 11.54 -16.63 -0.49
CA ILE A 119 10.45 -16.95 0.44
C ILE A 119 9.24 -16.07 0.13
N ALA A 120 9.44 -14.76 -0.07
CA ALA A 120 8.35 -13.83 -0.40
C ALA A 120 7.71 -14.12 -1.76
N VAL A 121 8.47 -14.64 -2.73
CA VAL A 121 7.94 -15.06 -4.04
C VAL A 121 6.95 -16.22 -3.90
N GLY A 122 7.29 -17.22 -3.09
CA GLY A 122 6.47 -18.43 -2.88
C GLY A 122 5.51 -18.36 -1.69
N TYR A 123 5.46 -17.25 -0.97
CA TYR A 123 4.59 -17.12 0.20
C TYR A 123 3.13 -17.05 -0.22
N TRP A 124 2.40 -18.15 0.03
CA TRP A 124 1.04 -18.37 -0.48
C TRP A 124 0.08 -17.20 -0.22
N PRO A 125 0.01 -16.59 0.99
CA PRO A 125 -0.86 -15.44 1.22
C PRO A 125 -0.58 -14.25 0.28
N PHE A 126 0.68 -13.98 -0.09
CA PHE A 126 0.99 -12.91 -1.05
C PHE A 126 0.49 -13.18 -2.47
N ILE A 127 0.34 -14.46 -2.83
CA ILE A 127 -0.21 -14.89 -4.12
C ILE A 127 -1.74 -14.84 -4.03
N LEU A 128 -2.33 -15.36 -2.96
CA LEU A 128 -3.77 -15.39 -2.76
C LEU A 128 -4.39 -13.98 -2.74
N TYR A 129 -3.88 -13.08 -1.88
CA TYR A 129 -4.36 -11.69 -1.79
C TYR A 129 -4.10 -10.86 -3.05
N ASN A 130 -3.35 -11.40 -4.02
CA ASN A 130 -3.16 -10.77 -5.32
C ASN A 130 -4.38 -10.92 -6.23
N GLY A 131 -5.04 -12.07 -6.16
CA GLY A 131 -6.26 -12.37 -6.92
C GLY A 131 -7.50 -11.70 -6.33
N GLU A 132 -7.45 -11.39 -5.04
CA GLU A 132 -8.52 -10.65 -4.35
C GLU A 132 -8.41 -9.15 -4.61
N LEU A 133 -9.55 -8.49 -4.80
CA LEU A 133 -9.60 -7.03 -4.97
C LEU A 133 -9.64 -6.33 -3.61
N LEU A 134 -8.52 -6.43 -2.87
CA LEU A 134 -8.35 -5.87 -1.54
C LEU A 134 -7.17 -4.90 -1.48
N ALA A 135 -7.23 -3.95 -0.55
CA ALA A 135 -6.14 -2.99 -0.32
C ALA A 135 -4.82 -3.63 0.14
N THR A 136 -4.81 -4.91 0.53
CA THR A 136 -3.67 -5.62 1.14
C THR A 136 -2.39 -5.54 0.30
N THR A 137 -2.47 -5.82 -1.00
CA THR A 137 -1.28 -5.80 -1.88
C THR A 137 -0.68 -4.39 -1.99
N LEU A 138 -1.54 -3.38 -2.11
CA LEU A 138 -1.14 -1.97 -2.14
C LEU A 138 -0.52 -1.52 -0.81
N THR A 139 -1.15 -1.91 0.31
CA THR A 139 -0.69 -1.62 1.68
C THR A 139 0.74 -2.11 1.88
N ILE A 140 1.00 -3.39 1.59
CA ILE A 140 2.32 -4.00 1.73
C ILE A 140 3.35 -3.28 0.86
N PHE A 141 2.98 -2.96 -0.39
CA PHE A 141 3.88 -2.26 -1.31
C PHE A 141 4.28 -0.87 -0.78
N ILE A 142 3.31 -0.07 -0.32
CA ILE A 142 3.56 1.26 0.26
C ILE A 142 4.38 1.15 1.55
N GLU A 143 4.10 0.17 2.39
CA GLU A 143 4.86 -0.07 3.63
C GLU A 143 6.34 -0.38 3.35
N LEU A 144 6.63 -1.24 2.36
CA LEU A 144 8.01 -1.53 1.97
C LEU A 144 8.71 -0.31 1.36
N LEU A 145 8.00 0.50 0.58
CA LEU A 145 8.52 1.78 0.09
C LEU A 145 8.81 2.75 1.24
N LEU A 146 7.92 2.83 2.24
CA LEU A 146 8.11 3.66 3.42
C LEU A 146 9.38 3.25 4.18
N VAL A 147 9.60 1.95 4.40
CA VAL A 147 10.82 1.45 5.05
C VAL A 147 12.07 1.86 4.27
N ILE A 148 12.08 1.65 2.94
CA ILE A 148 13.21 2.06 2.09
C ILE A 148 13.42 3.57 2.17
N GLN A 149 12.36 4.35 2.16
CA GLN A 149 12.43 5.80 2.20
C GLN A 149 12.94 6.31 3.56
N LEU A 150 12.52 5.71 4.68
CA LEU A 150 13.03 6.04 6.02
C LEU A 150 14.52 5.72 6.13
N VAL A 151 14.97 4.59 5.57
CA VAL A 151 16.41 4.25 5.50
C VAL A 151 17.17 5.25 4.62
N ARG A 152 16.61 5.66 3.48
CA ARG A 152 17.21 6.70 2.63
C ARG A 152 17.30 8.04 3.34
N CYS A 153 16.30 8.41 4.13
CA CYS A 153 16.33 9.61 4.96
C CYS A 153 17.47 9.59 5.99
N THR A 154 17.81 8.42 6.53
CA THR A 154 18.93 8.29 7.47
C THR A 154 20.28 8.29 6.77
N ASP A 155 20.40 7.61 5.62
CA ASP A 155 21.66 7.51 4.88
C ASP A 155 22.01 8.82 4.15
N ARG A 156 20.99 9.52 3.62
CA ARG A 156 21.12 10.77 2.85
C ARG A 156 20.01 11.76 3.23
N PRO A 157 20.11 12.41 4.40
CA PRO A 157 19.05 13.28 4.91
C PRO A 157 18.78 14.49 4.02
N SER A 158 17.53 14.61 3.56
CA SER A 158 17.06 15.78 2.80
C SER A 158 15.62 16.14 3.19
N TYR A 159 15.23 17.40 2.97
CA TYR A 159 13.85 17.83 3.20
C TYR A 159 12.85 17.07 2.32
N TRP A 160 13.20 16.84 1.05
CA TRP A 160 12.37 16.09 0.11
C TRP A 160 12.24 14.61 0.49
N SER A 161 13.32 13.98 0.98
CA SER A 161 13.25 12.59 1.40
C SER A 161 12.34 12.43 2.61
N ALA A 162 12.44 13.35 3.58
CA ALA A 162 11.61 13.35 4.79
C ALA A 162 10.14 13.63 4.47
N ALA A 163 9.86 14.62 3.61
CA ALA A 163 8.50 14.87 3.10
C ALA A 163 7.94 13.65 2.37
N GLY A 164 8.73 13.00 1.52
CA GLY A 164 8.34 11.76 0.84
C GLY A 164 8.01 10.61 1.80
N ALA A 165 8.75 10.47 2.91
CA ALA A 165 8.42 9.49 3.94
C ALA A 165 7.09 9.83 4.65
N GLY A 166 6.84 11.11 4.92
CA GLY A 166 5.57 11.58 5.47
C GLY A 166 4.39 11.30 4.54
N VAL A 167 4.54 11.60 3.25
CA VAL A 167 3.55 11.30 2.20
C VAL A 167 3.27 9.80 2.13
N LEU A 168 4.30 8.95 2.09
CA LEU A 168 4.12 7.50 2.05
C LEU A 168 3.39 6.98 3.29
N LEU A 169 3.71 7.49 4.48
CA LEU A 169 3.00 7.10 5.70
C LEU A 169 1.54 7.60 5.69
N GLY A 170 1.29 8.80 5.18
CA GLY A 170 -0.07 9.30 4.98
C GLY A 170 -0.87 8.39 4.06
N LEU A 171 -0.31 8.03 2.90
CA LEU A 171 -0.93 7.10 1.95
C LEU A 171 -1.17 5.73 2.59
N LEU A 172 -0.24 5.24 3.42
CA LEU A 172 -0.40 3.99 4.14
C LEU A 172 -1.59 4.03 5.12
N ILE A 173 -1.75 5.14 5.85
CA ILE A 173 -2.90 5.36 6.75
C ILE A 173 -4.21 5.39 5.97
N GLU A 174 -4.21 5.98 4.77
CA GLU A 174 -5.37 5.98 3.86
C GLU A 174 -5.67 4.61 3.23
N THR A 175 -4.77 3.62 3.34
CA THR A 175 -5.09 2.22 3.02
C THR A 175 -5.61 1.46 4.24
N ARG A 176 -4.95 1.64 5.38
CA ARG A 176 -5.28 1.01 6.66
C ARG A 176 -4.95 1.98 7.79
N SER A 177 -5.97 2.48 8.44
CA SER A 177 -5.86 3.51 9.47
C SER A 177 -5.14 3.06 10.74
N ASN A 178 -5.07 1.75 11.03
CA ASN A 178 -4.27 1.22 12.15
C ASN A 178 -2.76 1.51 12.00
N THR A 179 -2.30 1.77 10.78
CA THR A 179 -0.90 2.18 10.51
C THR A 179 -0.60 3.59 11.01
N LEU A 180 -1.58 4.35 11.49
CA LEU A 180 -1.39 5.61 12.22
C LEU A 180 -0.45 5.42 13.44
N LEU A 181 -0.44 4.22 14.02
CA LEU A 181 0.48 3.85 15.11
C LEU A 181 1.96 3.88 14.69
N LEU A 182 2.26 3.87 13.40
CA LEU A 182 3.62 4.00 12.88
C LEU A 182 4.13 5.45 12.91
N VAL A 183 3.25 6.46 13.05
CA VAL A 183 3.64 7.88 13.15
C VAL A 183 4.62 8.12 14.30
N PRO A 184 4.31 7.78 15.57
CA PRO A 184 5.25 7.98 16.66
C PRO A 184 6.56 7.18 16.47
N VAL A 185 6.49 5.98 15.89
CA VAL A 185 7.68 5.17 15.61
C VAL A 185 8.58 5.83 14.56
N ALA A 186 8.00 6.34 13.48
CA ALA A 186 8.72 7.03 12.41
C ALA A 186 9.34 8.36 12.90
N LEU A 187 8.59 9.13 13.71
CA LEU A 187 9.09 10.36 14.34
C LEU A 187 10.24 10.07 15.30
N TRP A 188 10.08 9.06 16.16
CA TRP A 188 11.13 8.62 17.08
C TRP A 188 12.40 8.19 16.32
N TRP A 189 12.23 7.37 15.28
CA TRP A 189 13.33 6.92 14.43
C TRP A 189 14.06 8.11 13.77
N LEU A 190 13.33 9.04 13.15
CA LEU A 190 13.92 10.22 12.51
C LEU A 190 14.59 11.16 13.51
N TYR A 191 14.01 11.35 14.69
CA TYR A 191 14.59 12.19 15.74
C TYR A 191 15.96 11.67 16.20
N HIS A 192 16.10 10.34 16.36
CA HIS A 192 17.35 9.74 16.82
C HIS A 192 18.38 9.51 15.71
N ARG A 193 17.95 9.33 14.47
CA ARG A 193 18.84 8.99 13.35
C ARG A 193 19.17 10.16 12.44
N THR A 194 18.46 11.28 12.55
CA THR A 194 18.63 12.45 11.69
C THR A 194 18.58 13.75 12.49
N ARG A 195 18.56 14.91 11.81
CA ARG A 195 18.39 16.21 12.48
C ARG A 195 16.91 16.47 12.74
N SER A 196 16.58 16.97 13.94
CA SER A 196 15.20 17.33 14.35
C SER A 196 14.47 18.24 13.36
N ARG A 197 15.19 19.09 12.62
CA ARG A 197 14.61 19.93 11.54
C ARG A 197 13.92 19.15 10.42
N LEU A 198 14.21 17.86 10.25
CA LEU A 198 13.57 16.99 9.26
C LEU A 198 12.22 16.43 9.71
N LEU A 199 11.86 16.60 10.99
CA LEU A 199 10.53 16.24 11.48
C LEU A 199 9.46 17.15 10.86
N VAL A 200 9.79 18.43 10.62
CA VAL A 200 8.87 19.39 10.00
C VAL A 200 8.44 18.97 8.59
N PRO A 201 9.33 18.75 7.60
CA PRO A 201 8.91 18.32 6.27
C PRO A 201 8.21 16.95 6.29
N PHE A 202 8.59 16.05 7.20
CA PHE A 202 7.88 14.78 7.39
C PHE A 202 6.42 15.02 7.82
N CYS A 203 6.20 15.82 8.87
CA CYS A 203 4.85 16.16 9.33
C CYS A 203 4.05 16.91 8.26
N VAL A 204 4.69 17.80 7.50
CA VAL A 204 4.04 18.51 6.38
C VAL A 204 3.60 17.53 5.30
N GLY A 205 4.46 16.59 4.89
CA GLY A 205 4.11 15.56 3.91
C GLY A 205 2.98 14.64 4.39
N LEU A 206 3.01 14.26 5.67
CA LEU A 206 1.96 13.46 6.31
C LEU A 206 0.62 14.20 6.31
N CYS A 207 0.60 15.44 6.82
CA CYS A 207 -0.60 16.25 6.90
C CYS A 207 -1.16 16.60 5.51
N ALA A 208 -0.31 16.80 4.50
CA ALA A 208 -0.77 17.08 3.15
C ALA A 208 -1.64 15.96 2.56
N VAL A 209 -1.36 14.70 2.93
CA VAL A 209 -2.16 13.55 2.48
C VAL A 209 -3.39 13.34 3.37
N LEU A 210 -3.23 13.44 4.69
CA LEU A 210 -4.32 13.16 5.64
C LEU A 210 -5.38 14.27 5.70
N ALA A 211 -4.99 15.53 5.53
CA ALA A 211 -5.89 16.65 5.76
C ALA A 211 -7.17 16.63 4.91
N PRO A 212 -7.13 16.37 3.58
CA PRO A 212 -8.34 16.29 2.77
C PRO A 212 -9.33 15.26 3.31
N PHE A 213 -8.83 14.08 3.71
CA PHE A 213 -9.65 13.00 4.23
C PHE A 213 -10.21 13.34 5.63
N LEU A 214 -9.39 13.85 6.54
CA LEU A 214 -9.83 14.26 7.88
C LEU A 214 -10.88 15.38 7.83
N ILE A 215 -10.71 16.36 6.92
CA ILE A 215 -11.67 17.44 6.69
C ILE A 215 -12.99 16.88 6.17
N HIS A 216 -12.93 16.05 5.11
CA HIS A 216 -14.09 15.38 4.56
C HIS A 216 -14.85 14.63 5.65
N ASN A 217 -14.13 13.79 6.40
CA ASN A 217 -14.70 12.94 7.42
C ASN A 217 -15.36 13.75 8.56
N SER A 218 -14.72 14.83 9.00
CA SER A 218 -15.27 15.71 10.04
C SER A 218 -16.57 16.39 9.60
N LEU A 219 -16.67 16.80 8.33
CA LEU A 219 -17.85 17.47 7.77
C LEU A 219 -19.00 16.49 7.48
N VAL A 220 -18.67 15.27 7.05
CA VAL A 220 -19.61 14.27 6.53
C VAL A 220 -20.07 13.30 7.61
N GLN A 221 -19.16 12.87 8.49
CA GLN A 221 -19.41 11.86 9.53
C GLN A 221 -19.43 12.43 10.94
N GLY A 222 -19.06 13.71 11.12
CA GLY A 222 -18.96 14.34 12.45
C GLY A 222 -17.77 13.85 13.29
N THR A 223 -16.86 13.07 12.69
CA THR A 223 -15.63 12.57 13.33
C THR A 223 -14.45 12.75 12.36
N PRO A 224 -13.27 13.18 12.84
CA PRO A 224 -12.07 13.17 12.00
C PRO A 224 -11.56 11.74 11.78
N LEU A 225 -11.88 10.81 12.69
CA LEU A 225 -11.40 9.43 12.64
C LEU A 225 -12.22 8.58 11.65
N PRO A 226 -11.58 7.74 10.83
CA PRO A 226 -12.22 6.98 9.74
C PRO A 226 -13.33 5.99 10.15
N PHE A 227 -13.75 5.93 11.42
CA PHE A 227 -14.63 4.87 11.93
C PHE A 227 -15.76 5.36 12.84
N GLN A 228 -16.93 4.74 12.68
CA GLN A 228 -18.03 4.79 13.67
C GLN A 228 -17.92 3.71 14.79
N GLY A 229 -16.85 2.91 14.86
CA GLY A 229 -16.84 1.64 15.63
C GLY A 229 -15.63 1.34 16.53
N ALA A 230 -14.88 2.35 16.98
CA ALA A 230 -13.63 2.22 17.75
C ALA A 230 -12.41 1.69 16.95
N TRP A 231 -11.24 1.67 17.60
CA TRP A 231 -9.99 1.15 17.03
C TRP A 231 -10.08 -0.37 16.92
N SER A 232 -10.38 -0.88 15.72
CA SER A 232 -10.24 -2.31 15.45
C SER A 232 -8.74 -2.65 15.40
N PHE A 233 -8.18 -3.11 16.53
CA PHE A 233 -6.82 -3.64 16.63
C PHE A 233 -6.71 -5.11 16.16
N TYR A 234 -7.79 -5.68 15.60
CA TYR A 234 -7.74 -7.02 15.04
C TYR A 234 -6.95 -7.00 13.73
N MET A 235 -5.90 -7.82 13.67
CA MET A 235 -5.11 -8.11 12.46
C MET A 235 -5.79 -9.18 11.61
#